data_AF-A0A952BCA1-F1
#
_entry.id   AF-A0A952BCA1-F1
#
_cell.length_a   1.000
_cell.length_b   1.000
_cell.length_c   1.000
_cell.angle_alpha   90.00
_cell.angle_beta   90.00
_cell.angle_gamma   90.00
#
_symmetry.space_group_name_H-M   'P 1'
#
loop_
_entity.id
_entity.type
_entity.pdbx_description
1 polymer ?
#
loop_
_entity_poly.entity_id
_entity_poly.type
_entity_poly.pdbx_seq_one_letter_code
_entity_poly.pdbx_strand_id
1 'polypeptide(L)'
;LLVALVSTAIATVLGVSAAVSLERSPFRGHRAIEGALLLPLVIPEVMMGVALLLFFVIVKVPLSLVTVTIAHTAFNLPLVLVIVRARLRRLDPRLEEAARDLGATAWQAFRRVTLPLLKPAIVGAVLMAFTVSLDDFVVTFFTAGPGATTLPLKVYSMIKTGVSPEINALSAVLVLISMALIAWSLMFQRTQRRMYPFGH
;
A
#
# COMPACT_ATOMS: atom_id res chain seq x y z
N LEU A 1 9.35 4.00 -6.97
CA LEU A 1 10.05 4.48 -5.75
C LEU A 1 9.62 5.89 -5.36
N LEU A 2 9.88 6.93 -6.16
CA LEU A 2 9.50 8.31 -5.81
C LEU A 2 7.99 8.43 -5.50
N VAL A 3 7.13 7.96 -6.41
CA VAL A 3 5.66 7.94 -6.21
C VAL A 3 5.29 7.24 -4.92
N ALA A 4 5.81 6.03 -4.69
CA ALA A 4 5.52 5.26 -3.47
C ALA A 4 5.92 6.02 -2.20
N LEU A 5 7.15 6.52 -2.12
CA LEU A 5 7.61 7.27 -0.95
C LEU A 5 6.78 8.53 -0.68
N VAL A 6 6.54 9.34 -1.72
CA VAL A 6 5.85 10.62 -1.58
C VAL A 6 4.36 10.40 -1.26
N SER A 7 3.68 9.53 -2.01
CA SER A 7 2.26 9.24 -1.76
C SER A 7 2.03 8.61 -0.39
N THR A 8 2.88 7.67 0.03
CA THR A 8 2.81 7.09 1.38
C THR A 8 3.04 8.13 2.46
N ALA A 9 4.02 9.02 2.30
CA ALA A 9 4.28 10.07 3.29
C ALA A 9 3.07 11.01 3.45
N ILE A 10 2.51 11.48 2.33
CA ILE A 10 1.34 12.36 2.34
C ILE A 10 0.12 11.63 2.91
N ALA A 11 -0.16 10.42 2.45
CA ALA A 11 -1.27 9.61 2.94
C ALA A 11 -1.14 9.30 4.44
N THR A 12 0.08 9.11 4.94
CA THR A 12 0.34 8.87 6.36
C THR A 12 0.00 10.10 7.19
N VAL A 13 0.49 11.27 6.80
CA VAL A 13 0.20 12.52 7.51
C VAL A 13 -1.32 12.78 7.51
N LEU A 14 -1.95 12.74 6.34
CA LEU A 14 -3.38 12.99 6.21
C LEU A 14 -4.24 11.95 6.92
N GLY A 15 -3.91 10.66 6.77
CA GLY A 15 -4.65 9.55 7.37
C GLY A 15 -4.53 9.51 8.89
N VAL A 16 -3.35 9.77 9.45
CA VAL A 16 -3.16 9.89 10.90
C VAL A 16 -3.93 11.09 11.45
N SER A 17 -3.83 12.26 10.82
CA SER A 17 -4.59 13.44 11.22
C SER A 17 -6.09 13.19 11.17
N ALA A 18 -6.60 12.61 10.08
CA ALA A 18 -8.00 12.26 9.94
C ALA A 18 -8.46 11.23 10.99
N ALA A 19 -7.65 10.20 11.26
CA ALA A 19 -7.95 9.21 12.30
C ALA A 19 -8.07 9.84 13.69
N VAL A 20 -7.15 10.75 14.05
CA VAL A 20 -7.18 11.45 15.34
C VAL A 20 -8.38 12.40 15.43
N SER A 21 -8.65 13.17 14.38
CA SER A 21 -9.80 14.09 14.34
C SER A 21 -11.14 13.36 14.40
N LEU A 22 -11.29 12.27 13.64
CA LEU A 22 -12.52 11.45 13.61
C LEU A 22 -12.71 10.57 14.85
N GLU A 23 -11.72 10.46 15.73
CA GLU A 23 -11.91 9.74 16.99
C GLU A 23 -12.17 10.70 18.16
N ARG A 24 -11.60 11.91 18.11
CA ARG A 24 -11.61 12.85 19.24
C ARG A 24 -12.61 13.99 19.13
N SER A 25 -13.14 14.27 17.94
CA SER A 25 -14.01 15.44 17.73
C SER A 25 -15.33 15.05 17.06
N PRO A 26 -16.45 15.00 17.82
CA PRO A 26 -17.77 14.92 17.23
C PRO A 26 -18.16 16.29 16.66
N PHE A 27 -18.48 16.35 15.36
CA PHE A 27 -18.99 17.55 14.69
C PHE A 27 -20.11 17.20 13.70
N ARG A 28 -20.93 18.19 13.30
CA ARG A 28 -22.18 17.97 12.55
C ARG A 28 -22.03 17.23 11.20
N GLY A 29 -20.84 17.20 10.61
CA GLY A 29 -20.51 16.50 9.35
C GLY A 29 -19.74 15.18 9.50
N HIS A 30 -19.56 14.68 10.72
CA HIS A 30 -18.64 13.59 11.02
C HIS A 30 -18.84 12.34 10.15
N ARG A 31 -20.10 11.84 10.07
CA ARG A 31 -20.44 10.65 9.27
C ARG A 31 -20.24 10.86 7.77
N ALA A 32 -20.51 12.05 7.27
CA ALA A 32 -20.34 12.37 5.85
C ALA A 32 -18.85 12.40 5.47
N ILE A 33 -18.01 13.03 6.29
CA ILE A 33 -16.55 13.06 6.08
C ILE A 33 -15.97 11.66 6.22
N GLU A 34 -16.35 10.91 7.26
CA GLU A 34 -15.91 9.53 7.44
C GLU A 34 -16.30 8.66 6.24
N GLY A 35 -17.55 8.74 5.79
CA GLY A 35 -18.03 8.05 4.60
C GLY A 35 -17.19 8.41 3.38
N ALA A 36 -17.02 9.71 3.10
CA ALA A 36 -16.26 10.20 1.95
C ALA A 36 -14.80 9.73 1.95
N LEU A 37 -14.14 9.73 3.11
CA LEU A 37 -12.76 9.26 3.24
C LEU A 37 -12.65 7.76 3.03
N LEU A 38 -13.68 6.98 3.40
CA LEU A 38 -13.71 5.52 3.26
C LEU A 38 -14.26 5.04 1.90
N LEU A 39 -14.92 5.91 1.13
CA LEU A 39 -15.44 5.58 -0.21
C LEU A 39 -14.42 4.86 -1.11
N PRO A 40 -13.14 5.27 -1.17
CA PRO A 40 -12.15 4.60 -2.03
C PRO A 40 -11.94 3.12 -1.73
N LEU A 41 -12.22 2.65 -0.51
CA LEU A 41 -12.10 1.23 -0.14
C LEU A 41 -13.23 0.36 -0.71
N VAL A 42 -14.38 0.98 -1.01
CA VAL A 42 -15.57 0.27 -1.50
C VAL A 42 -15.63 0.28 -3.02
N ILE A 43 -15.06 1.31 -3.64
CA ILE A 43 -15.03 1.46 -5.09
C ILE A 43 -13.98 0.49 -5.69
N PRO A 44 -14.35 -0.31 -6.71
CA PRO A 44 -13.38 -1.13 -7.43
C PRO A 44 -12.21 -0.30 -7.98
N GLU A 45 -10.99 -0.82 -7.90
CA GLU A 45 -9.75 -0.11 -8.26
C GLU A 45 -9.78 0.46 -9.69
N VAL A 46 -10.32 -0.30 -10.65
CA VAL A 46 -10.51 0.15 -12.04
C VAL A 46 -11.45 1.36 -12.13
N MET A 47 -12.55 1.34 -11.38
CA MET A 47 -13.50 2.45 -11.37
C MET A 47 -12.87 3.70 -10.75
N MET A 48 -12.07 3.55 -9.69
CA MET A 48 -11.31 4.64 -9.10
C MET A 48 -10.31 5.24 -10.09
N GLY A 49 -9.53 4.41 -10.78
CA GLY A 49 -8.58 4.85 -11.79
C GLY A 49 -9.25 5.65 -12.92
N VAL A 50 -10.36 5.15 -13.46
CA VAL A 50 -11.15 5.85 -14.48
C VAL A 50 -11.74 7.15 -13.94
N ALA A 51 -12.28 7.15 -12.72
CA ALA A 51 -12.85 8.36 -12.10
C ALA A 51 -11.79 9.45 -11.91
N LEU A 52 -10.58 9.09 -11.46
CA LEU A 52 -9.47 10.02 -11.30
C LEU A 52 -8.93 10.55 -12.63
N LEU A 53 -8.87 9.70 -13.66
CA LEU A 53 -8.57 10.14 -15.03
C LEU A 53 -9.57 11.21 -15.48
N LEU A 54 -10.87 10.92 -15.37
CA LEU A 54 -11.92 11.86 -15.76
C LEU A 54 -11.82 13.15 -14.94
N PHE A 55 -11.56 13.06 -13.64
CA PHE A 55 -11.35 14.21 -12.78
C PHE A 55 -10.22 15.10 -13.32
N PHE A 56 -9.02 14.55 -13.56
CA PHE A 56 -7.88 15.32 -14.06
C PHE A 56 -8.15 15.95 -15.44
N VAL A 57 -8.84 15.22 -16.33
CA VAL A 57 -9.25 15.77 -17.63
C VAL A 57 -10.23 16.94 -17.46
N ILE A 58 -11.25 16.80 -16.62
CA ILE A 58 -12.25 17.85 -16.35
C ILE A 58 -11.59 19.10 -15.76
N VAL A 59 -10.68 18.93 -14.80
CA VAL A 59 -9.95 20.06 -14.19
C VAL A 59 -8.76 20.54 -15.03
N LYS A 60 -8.56 19.97 -16.23
CA LYS A 60 -7.50 20.32 -17.19
C LYS A 60 -6.08 20.19 -16.63
N VAL A 61 -5.86 19.22 -15.74
CA VAL A 61 -4.52 18.88 -15.24
C VAL A 61 -3.92 17.81 -16.14
N PRO A 62 -2.77 18.06 -16.78
CA PRO A 62 -2.13 17.07 -17.63
C PRO A 62 -1.65 15.88 -16.79
N LEU A 63 -1.89 14.67 -17.31
CA LEU A 63 -1.40 13.45 -16.68
C LEU A 63 0.12 13.46 -16.63
N SER A 64 0.67 13.08 -15.48
CA SER A 64 2.09 13.14 -15.17
C SER A 64 2.40 12.28 -13.95
N LEU A 65 3.66 12.25 -13.53
CA LEU A 65 4.03 11.58 -12.29
C LEU A 65 3.35 12.23 -11.04
N VAL A 66 2.95 13.51 -11.15
CA VAL A 66 2.24 14.23 -10.09
C VAL A 66 0.81 13.71 -9.94
N THR A 67 0.08 13.52 -11.04
CA THR A 67 -1.29 12.98 -11.00
C THR A 67 -1.30 11.54 -10.47
N VAL A 68 -0.30 10.73 -10.83
CA VAL A 68 -0.08 9.40 -10.23
C VAL A 68 0.14 9.51 -8.72
N THR A 69 0.98 10.45 -8.26
CA THR A 69 1.26 10.63 -6.83
C THR A 69 0.00 11.06 -6.06
N ILE A 70 -0.81 11.95 -6.62
CA ILE A 70 -2.09 12.38 -6.04
C ILE A 70 -3.06 11.18 -5.96
N ALA A 71 -3.16 10.40 -7.04
CA ALA A 71 -4.03 9.24 -7.11
C ALA A 71 -3.66 8.17 -6.07
N HIS A 72 -2.38 7.82 -5.96
CA HIS A 72 -1.89 6.89 -4.95
C HIS A 72 -2.10 7.42 -3.53
N THR A 73 -1.99 8.73 -3.32
CA THR A 73 -2.28 9.35 -2.03
C THR A 73 -3.75 9.17 -1.67
N ALA A 74 -4.67 9.47 -2.60
CA ALA A 74 -6.11 9.32 -2.40
C ALA A 74 -6.51 7.87 -2.11
N PHE A 75 -5.87 6.91 -2.79
CA PHE A 75 -6.10 5.48 -2.58
C PHE A 75 -5.56 4.97 -1.24
N ASN A 76 -4.36 5.40 -0.85
CA ASN A 76 -3.69 4.92 0.38
C ASN A 76 -4.19 5.61 1.66
N LEU A 77 -4.76 6.81 1.57
CA LEU A 77 -5.26 7.57 2.72
C LEU A 77 -6.25 6.76 3.58
N PRO A 78 -7.32 6.15 3.04
CA PRO A 78 -8.25 5.37 3.86
C PRO A 78 -7.61 4.17 4.52
N LEU A 79 -6.62 3.54 3.87
CA LEU A 79 -5.90 2.41 4.45
C LEU A 79 -5.16 2.82 5.72
N VAL A 80 -4.40 3.92 5.66
CA VAL A 80 -3.72 4.49 6.83
C VAL A 80 -4.74 4.85 7.91
N LEU A 81 -5.82 5.55 7.53
CA LEU A 81 -6.86 5.99 8.44
C LEU A 81 -7.44 4.82 9.22
N VAL A 82 -7.84 3.74 8.54
CA VAL A 82 -8.45 2.56 9.18
C VAL A 82 -7.48 1.90 10.16
N ILE A 83 -6.23 1.67 9.75
CA ILE A 83 -5.22 1.02 10.61
C ILE A 83 -4.94 1.85 11.87
N VAL A 84 -4.71 3.16 11.70
CA VAL A 84 -4.35 4.05 12.80
C VAL A 84 -5.55 4.27 13.73
N ARG A 85 -6.75 4.46 13.18
CA ARG A 85 -7.97 4.65 13.98
C ARG A 85 -8.34 3.40 14.78
N ALA A 86 -8.20 2.21 14.17
CA ALA A 86 -8.40 0.94 14.88
C ALA A 86 -7.43 0.79 16.06
N ARG A 87 -6.17 1.23 15.91
CA ARG A 87 -5.22 1.27 17.03
C ARG A 87 -5.61 2.30 18.08
N LEU A 88 -6.00 3.50 17.66
CA LEU A 88 -6.38 4.59 18.56
C LEU A 88 -7.55 4.19 19.48
N ARG A 89 -8.57 3.52 18.93
CA ARG A 89 -9.72 2.97 19.69
C ARG A 89 -9.35 1.92 20.75
N ARG A 90 -8.19 1.28 20.62
CA ARG A 90 -7.70 0.26 21.56
C ARG A 90 -6.76 0.84 22.62
N LEU A 91 -6.38 2.11 22.52
CA LEU A 91 -5.58 2.76 23.55
C LEU A 91 -6.48 3.10 24.75
N ASP A 92 -5.96 2.93 25.96
CA ASP A 92 -6.63 3.37 27.17
C ASP A 92 -6.65 4.92 27.22
N PRO A 93 -7.83 5.58 27.17
CA PRO A 93 -7.94 7.03 27.26
C PRO A 93 -7.32 7.60 28.54
N ARG A 94 -7.26 6.80 29.61
CA ARG A 94 -6.73 7.21 30.92
C ARG A 94 -5.26 7.60 30.88
N LEU A 95 -4.48 7.04 29.96
CA LEU A 95 -3.07 7.41 29.80
C LEU A 95 -2.90 8.87 29.37
N GLU A 96 -3.81 9.36 28.52
CA GLU A 96 -3.82 10.76 28.07
C GLU A 96 -4.43 11.69 29.13
N GLU A 97 -5.45 11.24 29.84
CA GLU A 97 -6.04 11.96 30.98
C GLU A 97 -5.01 12.16 32.11
N ALA A 98 -4.32 11.09 32.52
CA ALA A 98 -3.28 11.16 33.54
C ALA A 98 -2.14 12.13 33.15
N ALA A 99 -1.76 12.19 31.88
CA ALA A 99 -0.77 13.18 31.42
C ALA A 99 -1.29 14.61 31.56
N ARG A 100 -2.57 14.86 31.28
CA ARG A 100 -3.20 16.17 31.47
C ARG A 100 -3.35 16.53 32.96
N ASP A 101 -3.65 15.55 33.82
CA ASP A 101 -3.70 15.74 35.27
C ASP A 101 -2.33 16.13 35.86
N LEU A 102 -1.25 15.64 35.26
CA LEU A 102 0.13 16.05 35.56
C LEU A 102 0.54 17.40 34.93
N GLY A 103 -0.41 18.15 34.38
CA GLY A 103 -0.21 19.50 33.83
C GLY A 103 0.19 19.56 32.35
N ALA A 104 0.14 18.44 31.61
CA ALA A 104 0.42 18.47 30.17
C ALA A 104 -0.74 19.11 29.39
N THR A 105 -0.42 19.96 28.41
CA THR A 105 -1.43 20.43 27.44
C THR A 105 -1.90 19.29 26.54
N ALA A 106 -3.07 19.43 25.89
CA ALA A 106 -3.58 18.40 24.97
C ALA A 106 -2.57 18.01 23.87
N TRP A 107 -1.83 18.98 23.32
CA TRP A 107 -0.78 18.71 22.35
C TRP A 107 0.42 17.96 22.96
N GLN A 108 0.83 18.31 24.19
CA GLN A 108 1.90 17.60 24.88
C GLN A 108 1.50 16.15 25.20
N ALA A 109 0.28 15.92 25.70
CA ALA A 109 -0.25 14.59 25.98
C ALA A 109 -0.34 13.75 24.69
N PHE A 110 -0.85 14.32 23.60
CA PHE A 110 -0.83 13.66 22.29
C PHE A 110 0.59 13.28 21.83
N ARG A 111 1.51 14.25 21.80
CA ARG A 111 2.86 14.04 21.26
C ARG A 111 3.70 13.10 22.12
N ARG A 112 3.54 13.12 23.45
CA ARG A 112 4.38 12.35 24.39
C ARG A 112 3.76 11.01 24.80
N VAL A 113 2.45 10.84 24.69
CA VAL A 113 1.75 9.60 25.10
C VAL A 113 1.09 8.94 23.91
N THR A 114 0.10 9.59 23.29
CA THR A 114 -0.69 8.96 22.21
C THR A 114 0.17 8.61 21.00
N LEU A 115 0.98 9.54 20.48
CA LEU A 115 1.74 9.36 19.25
C LEU A 115 2.79 8.23 19.37
N PRO A 116 3.57 8.12 20.46
CA PRO A 116 4.43 6.95 20.70
C PRO A 116 3.65 5.63 20.77
N LEU A 117 2.47 5.60 21.39
CA LEU A 117 1.63 4.41 21.48
C LEU A 117 0.98 4.01 20.14
N LEU A 118 0.77 5.00 19.24
CA LEU A 118 0.32 4.80 17.86
C LEU A 118 1.47 4.39 16.92
N LYS A 119 2.72 4.73 17.25
CA LYS A 119 3.89 4.55 16.37
C LYS A 119 3.97 3.15 15.73
N PRO A 120 3.77 2.02 16.45
CA PRO A 120 3.82 0.70 15.82
C PRO A 120 2.76 0.52 14.71
N ALA A 121 1.54 1.03 14.93
CA ALA A 121 0.48 0.99 13.94
C ALA A 121 0.75 1.93 12.75
N ILE A 122 1.31 3.11 13.01
CA ILE A 122 1.72 4.04 11.95
C ILE A 122 2.81 3.42 11.08
N VAL A 123 3.82 2.77 11.66
CA VAL A 123 4.87 2.08 10.91
C VAL A 123 4.27 0.95 10.06
N GLY A 124 3.35 0.15 10.63
CA GLY A 124 2.63 -0.87 9.88
C GLY A 124 1.83 -0.30 8.71
N ALA A 125 1.12 0.81 8.92
CA ALA A 125 0.37 1.50 7.88
C ALA A 125 1.28 2.08 6.78
N VAL A 126 2.42 2.67 7.14
CA VAL A 126 3.42 3.18 6.19
C VAL A 126 3.93 2.06 5.30
N LEU A 127 4.33 0.92 5.89
CA LEU A 127 4.85 -0.22 5.13
C LEU A 127 3.78 -0.79 4.18
N MET A 128 2.54 -0.88 4.64
CA MET A 128 1.44 -1.39 3.83
C MET A 128 1.10 -0.43 2.67
N ALA A 129 0.92 0.87 2.96
CA ALA A 129 0.66 1.88 1.94
C ALA A 129 1.81 2.01 0.93
N PHE A 130 3.06 1.87 1.38
CA PHE A 130 4.22 1.84 0.49
C PHE A 130 4.19 0.63 -0.44
N THR A 131 3.88 -0.55 0.11
CA THR A 131 3.79 -1.80 -0.64
C THR A 131 2.71 -1.71 -1.72
N VAL A 132 1.49 -1.29 -1.32
CA VAL A 132 0.36 -1.08 -2.23
C VAL A 132 0.68 -0.04 -3.31
N SER A 133 1.38 1.04 -2.96
CA SER A 133 1.76 2.06 -3.95
C SER A 133 2.85 1.58 -4.92
N LEU A 134 3.65 0.60 -4.52
CA LEU A 134 4.78 0.08 -5.30
C LEU A 134 4.32 -0.91 -6.37
N ASP A 135 3.31 -1.73 -6.07
CA ASP A 135 2.76 -2.75 -6.97
C ASP A 135 1.50 -2.32 -7.74
N ASP A 136 0.91 -1.17 -7.40
CA ASP A 136 -0.25 -0.62 -8.11
C ASP A 136 0.05 -0.42 -9.61
N PHE A 137 -0.71 -1.12 -10.42
CA PHE A 137 -0.73 -0.96 -11.87
C PHE A 137 -1.95 -0.17 -12.34
N VAL A 138 -3.13 -0.45 -11.79
CA VAL A 138 -4.40 0.01 -12.37
C VAL A 138 -4.56 1.52 -12.18
N VAL A 139 -4.40 2.03 -10.97
CA VAL A 139 -4.52 3.47 -10.70
C VAL A 139 -3.42 4.21 -11.44
N THR A 140 -2.20 3.67 -11.44
CA THR A 140 -1.08 4.23 -12.22
C THR A 140 -1.40 4.29 -13.72
N PHE A 141 -1.95 3.24 -14.30
CA PHE A 141 -2.25 3.15 -15.73
C PHE A 141 -3.20 4.24 -16.21
N PHE A 142 -4.24 4.52 -15.42
CA PHE A 142 -5.21 5.56 -15.78
C PHE A 142 -4.72 6.98 -15.51
N THR A 143 -3.75 7.17 -14.61
CA THR A 143 -3.35 8.50 -14.15
C THR A 143 -1.95 8.93 -14.60
N ALA A 144 -1.19 8.04 -15.24
CA ALA A 144 0.11 8.33 -15.81
C ALA A 144 0.00 8.99 -17.19
N GLY A 145 0.83 10.02 -17.41
CA GLY A 145 0.99 10.65 -18.72
C GLY A 145 2.24 10.19 -19.47
N PRO A 146 2.49 10.72 -20.68
CA PRO A 146 3.71 10.44 -21.43
C PRO A 146 4.97 10.70 -20.60
N GLY A 147 5.91 9.75 -20.61
CA GLY A 147 7.15 9.83 -19.83
C GLY A 147 7.01 9.52 -18.34
N ALA A 148 5.80 9.34 -17.80
CA ALA A 148 5.57 8.94 -16.41
C ALA A 148 5.57 7.41 -16.23
N THR A 149 6.61 6.73 -16.71
CA THR A 149 6.70 5.27 -16.65
C THR A 149 7.14 4.78 -15.28
N THR A 150 6.24 4.09 -14.58
CA THR A 150 6.57 3.36 -13.34
C THR A 150 7.04 1.94 -13.66
N LEU A 151 7.56 1.23 -12.65
CA LEU A 151 8.00 -0.15 -12.80
C LEU A 151 6.85 -1.07 -13.27
N PRO A 152 5.64 -1.05 -12.66
CA PRO A 152 4.52 -1.86 -13.15
C PRO A 152 4.13 -1.57 -14.60
N LEU A 153 4.06 -0.28 -14.98
CA LEU A 153 3.79 0.11 -16.37
C LEU A 153 4.87 -0.38 -17.34
N LYS A 154 6.14 -0.33 -16.92
CA LYS A 154 7.25 -0.82 -17.74
C LYS A 154 7.16 -2.33 -17.94
N VAL A 155 6.89 -3.09 -16.88
CA VAL A 155 6.71 -4.55 -16.96
C VAL A 155 5.54 -4.90 -17.88
N TYR A 156 4.39 -4.27 -17.69
CA TYR A 156 3.23 -4.47 -18.58
C TYR A 156 3.54 -4.11 -20.04
N SER A 157 4.21 -2.98 -20.26
CA SER A 157 4.63 -2.58 -21.61
C SER A 157 5.57 -3.61 -22.23
N MET A 158 6.56 -4.15 -21.49
CA MET A 158 7.48 -5.18 -22.01
C MET A 158 6.74 -6.46 -22.40
N ILE A 159 5.74 -6.88 -21.62
CA ILE A 159 4.90 -8.03 -21.96
C ILE A 159 4.13 -7.76 -23.26
N LYS A 160 3.53 -6.58 -23.39
CA LYS A 160 2.68 -6.22 -24.54
C LYS A 160 3.47 -5.94 -25.82
N THR A 161 4.65 -5.32 -25.71
CA THR A 161 5.51 -5.03 -26.87
C THR A 161 6.33 -6.23 -27.33
N GLY A 162 6.12 -7.39 -26.68
CA GLY A 162 6.92 -8.58 -26.89
C GLY A 162 8.23 -8.48 -26.13
N VAL A 163 8.33 -9.24 -25.04
CA VAL A 163 9.62 -9.82 -24.67
C VAL A 163 10.07 -10.57 -25.92
N SER A 164 11.27 -10.29 -26.42
CA SER A 164 11.68 -10.86 -27.71
C SER A 164 11.51 -12.40 -27.67
N PRO A 165 11.05 -13.06 -28.74
CA PRO A 165 10.86 -14.52 -28.75
C PRO A 165 12.08 -15.29 -28.21
N GLU A 166 13.27 -14.72 -28.36
CA GLU A 166 14.52 -15.23 -27.81
C GLU A 166 14.55 -15.24 -26.27
N ILE A 167 14.04 -14.21 -25.58
CA ILE A 167 13.97 -14.16 -24.11
C ILE A 167 12.93 -15.14 -23.56
N ASN A 168 11.80 -15.31 -24.25
CA ASN A 168 10.79 -16.30 -23.89
C ASN A 168 11.31 -17.74 -24.07
N ALA A 169 12.01 -18.00 -25.18
CA ALA A 169 12.67 -19.29 -25.42
C ALA A 169 13.71 -19.58 -24.34
N LEU A 170 14.56 -18.59 -23.99
CA LEU A 170 15.55 -18.73 -22.92
C LEU A 170 14.89 -19.03 -21.56
N SER A 171 13.81 -18.32 -21.23
CA SER A 171 13.06 -18.54 -19.99
C SER A 171 12.43 -19.93 -19.93
N ALA A 172 11.85 -20.41 -21.04
CA ALA A 172 11.31 -21.77 -21.13
C ALA A 172 12.40 -22.84 -20.96
N VAL A 173 13.57 -22.65 -21.58
CA VAL A 173 14.73 -23.54 -21.41
C VAL A 173 15.20 -23.56 -19.95
N LEU A 174 15.29 -22.40 -19.29
CA LEU A 174 15.68 -22.32 -17.88
C LEU A 174 14.67 -22.99 -16.94
N VAL A 175 13.38 -22.85 -17.21
CA VAL A 175 12.32 -23.56 -16.46
C VAL A 175 12.44 -25.07 -16.67
N LEU A 176 12.64 -25.54 -17.92
CA LEU A 176 12.83 -26.96 -18.21
C LEU A 176 14.06 -27.54 -17.53
N ILE A 177 15.19 -26.83 -17.53
CA ILE A 177 16.40 -27.22 -16.81
C ILE A 177 16.11 -27.31 -15.31
N SER A 178 15.44 -26.31 -14.74
CA SER A 178 15.09 -26.30 -13.31
C SER A 178 14.20 -27.49 -12.95
N MET A 179 13.18 -27.78 -13.76
CA MET A 179 12.31 -28.94 -13.59
C MET A 179 13.07 -30.26 -13.72
N ALA A 180 14.00 -30.37 -14.66
CA ALA A 180 14.84 -31.56 -14.85
C ALA A 180 15.76 -31.78 -13.64
N LEU A 181 16.38 -30.73 -13.11
CA LEU A 181 17.21 -30.79 -11.90
C LEU A 181 16.41 -31.19 -10.67
N ILE A 182 15.18 -30.67 -10.52
CA ILE A 182 14.27 -31.07 -9.44
C ILE A 182 13.89 -32.54 -9.59
N ALA A 183 13.49 -32.98 -10.79
CA ALA A 183 13.13 -34.37 -11.05
C ALA A 183 14.31 -35.31 -10.78
N TRP A 184 15.52 -34.95 -11.22
CA TRP A 184 16.74 -35.67 -10.94
C TRP A 184 17.01 -35.80 -9.43
N SER A 185 16.94 -34.68 -8.70
CA SER A 185 17.09 -34.66 -7.24
C SER A 185 16.09 -35.58 -6.54
N LEU A 186 14.82 -35.52 -6.94
CA LEU A 186 13.76 -36.38 -6.39
C LEU A 186 13.99 -37.86 -6.70
N MET A 187 14.47 -38.20 -7.91
CA MET A 187 14.82 -39.58 -8.26
C MET A 187 16.02 -40.07 -7.45
N PHE A 188 17.06 -39.26 -7.27
CA PHE A 188 18.23 -39.59 -6.46
C PHE A 188 17.85 -39.86 -4.99
N GLN A 189 16.98 -39.03 -4.42
CA GLN A 189 16.45 -39.22 -3.06
C GLN A 189 15.61 -40.50 -2.92
N ARG A 190 14.82 -40.85 -3.95
CA ARG A 190 14.05 -42.11 -3.98
C ARG A 190 14.94 -43.35 -4.04
N THR A 191 16.05 -43.29 -4.77
CA THR A 191 17.02 -44.39 -4.87
C THR A 191 17.77 -44.59 -3.55
N GLN A 192 18.15 -43.51 -2.85
CA GLN A 192 18.78 -43.62 -1.53
C GLN A 192 17.84 -44.17 -0.44
N ARG A 193 16.55 -43.79 -0.45
CA ARG A 193 15.53 -44.38 0.44
C ARG A 193 15.27 -45.87 0.22
N ARG A 194 15.54 -46.39 -0.99
CA ARG A 194 15.44 -47.84 -1.28
C ARG A 194 16.69 -48.64 -0.85
N MET A 195 17.86 -48.00 -0.77
CA MET A 195 19.12 -48.65 -0.39
C MET A 195 19.36 -48.71 1.13
N TYR A 196 18.70 -47.88 1.93
CA TYR A 196 18.74 -47.95 3.41
C TYR A 196 17.32 -47.92 4.01
N PRO A 197 16.61 -49.07 4.09
CA PRO A 197 15.26 -49.14 4.63
C PRO A 197 15.18 -49.03 6.16
N PHE A 198 16.31 -49.04 6.87
CA PHE A 198 16.38 -48.95 8.33
C PHE A 198 17.45 -47.95 8.75
N GLY A 199 17.02 -46.74 9.09
CA GLY A 199 17.87 -45.66 9.58
C GLY A 199 17.04 -44.66 10.37
N HIS A 200 16.62 -45.13 11.56
CA HIS A 200 15.93 -44.47 12.68
C HIS A 200 14.56 -43.84 12.42
#